data_AF-A0A6M1LIL7-F1
#
_entry.id   AF-A0A6M1LIL7-F1
#
_cell.length_a   1.000
_cell.length_b   1.000
_cell.length_c   1.000
_cell.angle_alpha   90.00
_cell.angle_beta   90.00
_cell.angle_gamma   90.00
#
_symmetry.space_group_name_H-M   'P 1'
#
loop_
_entity.id
_entity.type
_entity.pdbx_description
1 polymer ?
#
loop_
_entity_poly.entity_id
_entity_poly.type
_entity_poly.pdbx_seq_one_letter_code
_entity_poly.pdbx_strand_id
1 'polypeptide(L)'
;MPQQPTFLEPAATLEGLAPARRVRTVFLPALAPFPPDTWPLVALLPVLDINGALRAALAARRPFRGARPIAGIFACDPFLRLADLAAALRQGGITTVVNYPTVQMFEGESAAALAAVGYRAEAEFRLLQRLTQSGFAAIACATDRHAVDAAISVGLRRVLLHPGLAPPADPQAWWADLAGHVAIEGGEALGWAAPAAGQVSSPRRRIRL
;
A
#
# COMPACT_ATOMS: atom_id res chain seq x y z
N MET A 1 0.89 -8.32 28.30
CA MET A 1 -0.37 -7.84 27.69
C MET A 1 -0.24 -7.93 26.18
N PRO A 2 -1.17 -8.56 25.44
CA PRO A 2 -1.11 -8.53 23.99
C PRO A 2 -1.21 -7.07 23.53
N GLN A 3 -0.23 -6.60 22.76
CA GLN A 3 -0.31 -5.28 22.13
C GLN A 3 -1.52 -5.26 21.19
N GLN A 4 -2.33 -4.21 21.25
CA GLN A 4 -3.42 -4.04 20.29
C GLN A 4 -2.86 -4.00 18.87
N PRO A 5 -3.52 -4.64 17.89
CA PRO A 5 -3.07 -4.62 16.51
C PRO A 5 -2.99 -3.18 16.00
N THR A 6 -1.86 -2.83 15.37
CA THR A 6 -1.69 -1.52 14.74
C THR A 6 -2.32 -1.56 13.35
N PHE A 7 -3.30 -0.71 13.10
CA PHE A 7 -3.95 -0.59 11.80
C PHE A 7 -3.39 0.57 10.98
N LEU A 8 -3.28 0.36 9.68
CA LEU A 8 -2.99 1.36 8.67
C LEU A 8 -4.27 1.76 7.95
N GLU A 9 -4.39 3.05 7.63
CA GLU A 9 -5.57 3.63 6.98
C GLU A 9 -5.17 4.21 5.63
N PRO A 10 -5.83 3.83 4.52
CA PRO A 10 -5.65 4.55 3.26
C PRO A 10 -6.19 5.98 3.34
N ALA A 11 -5.51 6.92 2.67
CA ALA A 11 -6.04 8.25 2.42
C ALA A 11 -5.52 8.83 1.10
N ALA A 12 -6.40 9.52 0.39
CA ALA A 12 -6.05 10.23 -0.84
C ALA A 12 -5.60 11.68 -0.61
N THR A 13 -5.89 12.23 0.58
CA THR A 13 -5.39 13.53 1.03
C THR A 13 -4.82 13.43 2.44
N LEU A 14 -3.84 14.29 2.73
CA LEU A 14 -3.22 14.40 4.05
C LEU A 14 -3.61 15.70 4.77
N GLU A 15 -4.45 16.52 4.12
CA GLU A 15 -4.93 17.78 4.68
C GLU A 15 -5.79 17.52 5.92
N GLY A 16 -5.61 18.33 6.96
CA GLY A 16 -6.34 18.18 8.23
C GLY A 16 -5.96 16.95 9.07
N LEU A 17 -5.12 16.04 8.58
CA LEU A 17 -4.72 14.86 9.36
C LEU A 17 -3.78 15.24 10.49
N ALA A 18 -4.17 14.89 11.72
CA ALA A 18 -3.35 14.98 12.91
C ALA A 18 -2.05 14.16 12.75
N PRO A 19 -0.92 14.59 13.36
CA PRO A 19 0.37 13.91 13.25
C PRO A 19 0.32 12.41 13.56
N ALA A 20 -0.37 12.01 14.64
CA ALA A 20 -0.50 10.62 15.07
C ALA A 20 -1.25 9.73 14.06
N ARG A 21 -2.25 10.30 13.37
CA ARG A 21 -2.99 9.60 12.32
C ARG A 21 -2.15 9.48 11.05
N ARG A 22 -1.46 10.57 10.68
CA ARG A 22 -0.64 10.64 9.47
C ARG A 22 0.43 9.56 9.40
N VAL A 23 1.09 9.23 10.52
CA VAL A 23 2.12 8.17 10.53
C VAL A 23 1.58 6.76 10.29
N ARG A 24 0.26 6.57 10.41
CA ARG A 24 -0.44 5.31 10.09
C ARG A 24 -1.16 5.37 8.74
N THR A 25 -1.03 6.47 8.00
CA THR A 25 -1.76 6.69 6.75
C THR A 25 -0.97 6.14 5.56
N VAL A 26 -1.61 5.28 4.76
CA VAL A 26 -1.15 4.89 3.43
C VAL A 26 -1.64 5.93 2.42
N PHE A 27 -0.73 6.77 1.93
CA PHE A 27 -1.05 7.87 1.05
C PHE A 27 -1.18 7.42 -0.40
N LEU A 28 -2.37 7.58 -0.97
CA LEU A 28 -2.78 7.13 -2.31
C LEU A 28 -3.49 8.26 -3.07
N PRO A 29 -2.77 9.32 -3.48
CA PRO A 29 -3.39 10.51 -4.08
C PRO A 29 -4.12 10.25 -5.40
N ALA A 30 -3.77 9.19 -6.14
CA ALA A 30 -4.47 8.80 -7.36
C ALA A 30 -5.97 8.49 -7.13
N LEU A 31 -6.35 8.14 -5.90
CA LEU A 31 -7.71 7.72 -5.55
C LEU A 31 -8.61 8.89 -5.13
N ALA A 32 -8.08 10.12 -5.04
CA ALA A 32 -8.83 11.31 -4.61
C ALA A 32 -10.14 11.57 -5.38
N PRO A 33 -10.23 11.28 -6.69
CA PRO A 33 -11.48 11.47 -7.45
C PRO A 33 -12.57 10.44 -7.14
N PHE A 34 -12.25 9.34 -6.47
CA PHE A 34 -13.14 8.18 -6.33
C PHE A 34 -13.71 8.05 -4.91
N PRO A 35 -14.94 7.54 -4.77
CA PRO A 35 -15.50 7.15 -3.48
C PRO A 35 -14.62 6.11 -2.75
N PRO A 36 -14.33 6.31 -1.44
CA PRO A 36 -13.52 5.41 -0.62
C PRO A 36 -13.80 3.91 -0.75
N ASP A 37 -15.07 3.53 -0.77
CA ASP A 37 -15.57 2.17 -0.93
C ASP A 37 -15.16 1.51 -2.26
N THR A 38 -14.90 2.30 -3.30
CA THR A 38 -14.48 1.79 -4.62
C THR A 38 -12.96 1.62 -4.75
N TRP A 39 -12.18 2.13 -3.80
CA TRP A 39 -10.72 2.23 -3.90
C TRP A 39 -10.00 0.90 -4.12
N PRO A 40 -10.32 -0.20 -3.40
CA PRO A 40 -9.65 -1.49 -3.64
C PRO A 40 -9.79 -1.96 -5.08
N LEU A 41 -10.94 -1.71 -5.72
CA LEU A 41 -11.20 -2.10 -7.10
C LEU A 41 -10.53 -1.13 -8.09
N VAL A 42 -10.79 0.18 -7.94
CA VAL A 42 -10.32 1.20 -8.90
C VAL A 42 -8.80 1.26 -8.94
N ALA A 43 -8.11 1.04 -7.81
CA ALA A 43 -6.65 1.06 -7.73
C ALA A 43 -5.98 -0.04 -8.59
N LEU A 44 -6.70 -1.11 -8.94
CA LEU A 44 -6.20 -2.22 -9.75
C LEU A 44 -6.55 -2.09 -11.24
N LEU A 45 -7.43 -1.15 -11.60
CA LEU A 45 -7.80 -0.93 -12.98
C LEU A 45 -6.69 -0.16 -13.72
N PRO A 46 -6.47 -0.42 -15.03
CA PRO A 46 -5.46 0.27 -15.83
C PRO A 46 -5.90 1.69 -16.23
N VAL A 47 -6.51 2.42 -15.29
CA VAL A 47 -7.04 3.77 -15.48
C VAL A 47 -6.33 4.82 -14.62
N LEU A 48 -5.45 4.38 -13.69
CA LEU A 48 -4.72 5.25 -12.78
C LEU A 48 -3.20 5.01 -12.87
N ASP A 49 -2.45 6.11 -12.90
CA ASP A 49 -1.02 6.12 -12.61
C ASP A 49 -0.81 6.37 -11.10
N ILE A 50 -0.84 5.29 -10.31
CA ILE A 50 -0.68 5.34 -8.84
C ILE A 50 0.65 6.02 -8.46
N ASN A 51 1.74 5.57 -9.08
CA ASN A 51 3.08 6.02 -8.74
C ASN A 51 3.31 7.46 -9.24
N GLY A 52 2.80 7.83 -10.41
CA GLY A 52 2.87 9.19 -10.94
C GLY A 52 2.08 10.20 -10.15
N ALA A 53 0.86 9.85 -9.73
CA ALA A 53 0.08 10.71 -8.83
C ALA A 53 0.80 10.91 -7.49
N LEU A 54 1.42 9.86 -6.94
CA LEU A 54 2.25 9.98 -5.73
C LEU A 54 3.43 10.93 -5.95
N ARG A 55 4.19 10.77 -7.04
CA ARG A 55 5.32 11.65 -7.38
C ARG A 55 4.87 13.10 -7.52
N ALA A 56 3.78 13.35 -8.24
CA ALA A 56 3.23 14.69 -8.44
C ALA A 56 2.78 15.33 -7.11
N ALA A 57 2.10 14.55 -6.26
CA ALA A 57 1.66 15.02 -4.95
C ALA A 57 2.83 15.34 -4.00
N LEU A 58 3.93 14.57 -4.06
CA LEU A 58 5.15 14.85 -3.29
C LEU A 58 5.87 16.10 -3.81
N ALA A 59 5.99 16.26 -5.13
CA ALA A 59 6.65 17.40 -5.75
C ALA A 59 5.91 18.74 -5.49
N ALA A 60 4.58 18.71 -5.41
CA ALA A 60 3.76 19.89 -5.12
C ALA A 60 3.79 20.33 -3.64
N ARG A 61 4.50 19.60 -2.76
CA ARG A 61 4.49 19.81 -1.31
C ARG A 61 5.88 20.07 -0.78
N ARG A 62 5.96 20.75 0.37
CA ARG A 62 7.20 20.81 1.14
C ARG A 62 7.54 19.42 1.69
N PRO A 63 8.83 19.03 1.74
CA PRO A 63 9.25 17.76 2.31
C PRO A 63 8.77 17.58 3.75
N PHE A 64 8.35 16.38 4.12
CA PHE A 64 7.97 16.09 5.50
C PHE A 64 9.20 16.09 6.41
N ARG A 65 9.14 16.86 7.52
CA ARG A 65 10.20 16.94 8.54
C ARG A 65 9.83 16.27 9.87
N GLY A 66 8.56 15.91 10.06
CA GLY A 66 8.03 15.27 11.28
C GLY A 66 7.17 14.06 10.94
N ALA A 67 5.93 14.04 11.44
CA ALA A 67 4.95 13.02 11.07
C ALA A 67 4.76 12.96 9.55
N ARG A 68 5.10 11.81 8.99
CA ARG A 68 5.11 11.53 7.55
C ARG A 68 4.25 10.30 7.26
N PRO A 69 3.51 10.30 6.14
CA PRO A 69 2.73 9.15 5.75
C PRO A 69 3.59 8.00 5.26
N ILE A 70 2.96 6.85 5.11
CA ILE A 70 3.47 5.69 4.38
C ILE A 70 3.08 5.90 2.92
N ALA A 71 4.03 5.78 1.99
CA ALA A 71 3.71 5.86 0.57
C ALA A 71 3.14 4.52 0.08
N GLY A 72 1.90 4.54 -0.44
CA GLY A 72 1.36 3.42 -1.21
C GLY A 72 1.91 3.46 -2.62
N ILE A 73 2.54 2.37 -3.05
CA ILE A 73 3.10 2.23 -4.40
C ILE A 73 2.50 1.02 -5.09
N PHE A 74 2.24 1.15 -6.39
CA PHE A 74 1.94 0.00 -7.22
C PHE A 74 3.25 -0.63 -7.67
N ALA A 75 3.66 -1.72 -7.02
CA ALA A 75 4.97 -2.32 -7.18
C ALA A 75 5.17 -3.08 -8.51
N CYS A 76 4.07 -3.48 -9.16
CA CYS A 76 4.11 -4.14 -10.47
C CYS A 76 3.94 -3.17 -11.65
N ASP A 77 4.02 -1.86 -11.45
CA ASP A 77 3.97 -0.88 -12.53
C ASP A 77 5.15 -1.09 -13.53
N PRO A 78 4.87 -1.44 -14.80
CA PRO A 78 5.92 -1.75 -15.78
C PRO A 78 6.74 -0.53 -16.19
N PHE A 79 6.24 0.69 -15.93
CA PHE A 79 6.93 1.94 -16.24
C PHE A 79 7.71 2.49 -15.04
N LEU A 80 7.70 1.77 -13.91
CA LEU A 80 8.33 2.22 -12.68
C LEU A 80 9.86 2.15 -12.76
N ARG A 81 10.49 3.33 -12.84
CA ARG A 81 11.93 3.48 -12.66
C ARG A 81 12.23 3.62 -11.17
N LEU A 82 12.79 2.57 -10.57
CA LEU A 82 13.06 2.52 -9.12
C LEU A 82 13.91 3.71 -8.63
N ALA A 83 14.93 4.11 -9.39
CA ALA A 83 15.80 5.24 -9.02
C ALA A 83 15.02 6.55 -8.93
N ASP A 84 14.12 6.80 -9.90
CA ASP A 84 13.29 8.01 -9.94
C ASP A 84 12.26 8.01 -8.80
N LEU A 85 11.64 6.86 -8.53
CA LEU A 85 10.75 6.70 -7.38
C LEU A 85 11.49 6.98 -6.07
N ALA A 86 12.66 6.34 -5.86
CA ALA A 86 13.45 6.53 -4.65
C ALA A 86 13.88 8.00 -4.47
N ALA A 87 14.27 8.68 -5.54
CA ALA A 87 14.60 10.10 -5.50
C ALA A 87 13.39 10.95 -5.08
N ALA A 88 12.23 10.74 -5.70
CA ALA A 88 11.00 11.46 -5.36
C ALA A 88 10.56 11.22 -3.90
N LEU A 89 10.64 9.98 -3.42
CA LEU A 89 10.32 9.63 -2.03
C LEU A 89 11.25 10.35 -1.04
N ARG A 90 12.57 10.35 -1.29
CA ARG A 90 13.54 11.06 -0.43
C ARG A 90 13.32 12.56 -0.44
N GLN A 91 13.11 13.15 -1.61
CA GLN A 91 12.82 14.58 -1.75
C GLN A 91 11.54 14.95 -1.02
N GLY A 92 10.50 14.11 -1.09
CA GLY A 92 9.27 14.28 -0.32
C GLY A 92 9.43 14.06 1.19
N GLY A 93 10.58 13.56 1.65
CA GLY A 93 10.83 13.21 3.05
C GLY A 93 10.12 11.92 3.48
N ILE A 94 9.69 11.06 2.55
CA ILE A 94 9.10 9.75 2.86
C ILE A 94 10.19 8.78 3.30
N THR A 95 9.89 7.96 4.31
CA THR A 95 10.79 6.92 4.81
C THR A 95 10.20 5.54 4.76
N THR A 96 8.87 5.43 4.61
CA THR A 96 8.14 4.17 4.69
C THR A 96 7.29 3.97 3.45
N VAL A 97 7.31 2.77 2.90
CA VAL A 97 6.58 2.37 1.69
C VAL A 97 5.78 1.09 1.92
N VAL A 98 4.69 0.92 1.19
CA VAL A 98 3.89 -0.32 1.13
C VAL A 98 3.48 -0.62 -0.31
N ASN A 99 3.53 -1.89 -0.74
CA ASN A 99 3.01 -2.34 -2.04
C ASN A 99 1.47 -2.39 -2.02
N TYR A 100 0.85 -1.22 -1.95
CA TYR A 100 -0.59 -1.07 -2.10
C TYR A 100 -0.87 -0.02 -3.18
N PRO A 101 -1.69 -0.32 -4.20
CA PRO A 101 -2.45 -1.56 -4.42
C PRO A 101 -1.55 -2.77 -4.73
N THR A 102 -2.10 -3.98 -4.55
CA THR A 102 -1.38 -5.25 -4.78
C THR A 102 -2.12 -6.15 -5.76
N VAL A 103 -1.39 -6.82 -6.65
CA VAL A 103 -1.94 -7.79 -7.61
C VAL A 103 -2.50 -9.04 -6.93
N GLN A 104 -2.22 -9.25 -5.64
CA GLN A 104 -2.77 -10.34 -4.83
C GLN A 104 -4.29 -10.25 -4.61
N MET A 105 -4.91 -9.13 -4.99
CA MET A 105 -6.36 -8.95 -4.96
C MET A 105 -7.08 -9.60 -6.15
N PHE A 106 -6.35 -9.99 -7.20
CA PHE A 106 -6.92 -10.79 -8.28
C PHE A 106 -7.01 -12.25 -7.86
N GLU A 107 -8.08 -12.93 -8.28
CA GLU A 107 -8.33 -14.35 -7.99
C GLU A 107 -8.54 -15.16 -9.28
N GLY A 108 -8.49 -16.49 -9.17
CA GLY A 108 -8.84 -17.41 -10.25
C GLY A 108 -8.02 -17.22 -11.54
N GLU A 109 -8.72 -17.26 -12.68
CA GLU A 109 -8.10 -17.16 -14.01
C GLU A 109 -7.37 -15.84 -14.23
N SER A 110 -7.90 -14.73 -13.72
CA SER A 110 -7.25 -13.41 -13.81
C SER A 110 -5.91 -13.38 -13.08
N ALA A 111 -5.85 -13.96 -11.88
CA ALA A 111 -4.61 -14.09 -11.12
C ALA A 111 -3.59 -14.97 -11.87
N ALA A 112 -4.03 -16.09 -12.46
CA ALA A 112 -3.17 -16.98 -13.23
C ALA A 112 -2.61 -16.29 -14.50
N ALA A 113 -3.45 -15.53 -15.21
CA ALA A 113 -3.04 -14.79 -16.41
C ALA A 113 -2.00 -13.71 -16.07
N LEU A 114 -2.23 -12.93 -15.01
CA LEU A 114 -1.28 -11.93 -14.52
C LEU A 114 0.04 -12.58 -14.08
N ALA A 115 -0.04 -13.71 -13.36
CA ALA A 115 1.13 -14.44 -12.92
C ALA A 115 1.98 -14.96 -14.08
N ALA A 116 1.34 -15.40 -15.19
CA ALA A 116 2.04 -15.88 -16.38
C ALA A 116 2.89 -14.80 -17.06
N VAL A 117 2.53 -13.52 -16.89
CA VAL A 117 3.30 -12.37 -17.39
C VAL A 117 4.12 -11.68 -16.30
N GLY A 118 4.31 -12.33 -15.15
CA GLY A 118 5.23 -11.89 -14.08
C GLY A 118 4.62 -10.97 -13.02
N TYR A 119 3.31 -10.73 -13.04
CA TYR A 119 2.61 -9.95 -12.03
C TYR A 119 2.22 -10.87 -10.87
N ARG A 120 3.07 -10.93 -9.85
CA ARG A 120 2.93 -11.82 -8.68
C ARG A 120 3.44 -11.14 -7.41
N ALA A 121 3.01 -11.65 -6.25
CA ALA A 121 3.42 -11.14 -4.94
C ALA A 121 4.96 -11.06 -4.80
N GLU A 122 5.69 -12.06 -5.30
CA GLU A 122 7.14 -12.12 -5.25
C GLU A 122 7.81 -10.98 -6.02
N ALA A 123 7.21 -10.55 -7.14
CA ALA A 123 7.71 -9.41 -7.91
C ALA A 123 7.54 -8.10 -7.11
N GLU A 124 6.40 -7.93 -6.44
CA GLU A 124 6.15 -6.79 -5.56
C GLU A 124 7.16 -6.76 -4.39
N PHE A 125 7.38 -7.91 -3.75
CA PHE A 125 8.28 -8.02 -2.61
C PHE A 125 9.75 -7.81 -2.99
N ARG A 126 10.19 -8.25 -4.18
CA ARG A 126 11.53 -7.93 -4.69
C ARG A 126 11.72 -6.43 -4.89
N LEU A 127 10.69 -5.72 -5.36
CA LEU A 127 10.77 -4.25 -5.46
C LEU A 127 10.89 -3.60 -4.09
N LEU A 128 10.09 -4.05 -3.11
CA LEU A 128 10.19 -3.58 -1.73
C LEU A 128 11.56 -3.86 -1.11
N GLN A 129 12.11 -5.05 -1.33
CA GLN A 129 13.46 -5.40 -0.88
C GLN A 129 14.52 -4.44 -1.43
N ARG A 130 14.43 -4.08 -2.72
CA ARG A 130 15.34 -3.09 -3.33
C ARG A 130 15.15 -1.67 -2.77
N LEU A 131 13.94 -1.30 -2.37
CA LEU A 131 13.69 -0.06 -1.62
C LEU A 131 14.31 -0.12 -0.22
N THR A 132 14.25 -1.27 0.46
CA THR A 132 14.93 -1.46 1.75
C THR A 132 16.44 -1.35 1.62
N GLN A 133 17.05 -1.94 0.59
CA GLN A 133 18.48 -1.74 0.27
C GLN A 133 18.82 -0.26 -0.02
N SER A 134 17.83 0.54 -0.40
CA SER A 134 17.95 1.98 -0.64
C SER A 134 17.66 2.82 0.63
N GLY A 135 17.44 2.20 1.79
CA GLY A 135 17.23 2.87 3.07
C GLY A 135 15.77 3.20 3.43
N PHE A 136 14.79 2.64 2.73
CA PHE A 136 13.37 2.78 3.10
C PHE A 136 12.91 1.64 4.03
N ALA A 137 12.05 1.96 4.99
CA ALA A 137 11.28 0.95 5.70
C ALA A 137 10.17 0.43 4.77
N ALA A 138 10.18 -0.85 4.45
CA ALA A 138 9.14 -1.46 3.62
C ALA A 138 8.13 -2.24 4.47
N ILE A 139 6.87 -2.17 4.07
CA ILE A 139 5.77 -2.96 4.60
C ILE A 139 5.24 -3.81 3.44
N ALA A 140 5.21 -5.12 3.61
CA ALA A 140 4.66 -6.05 2.63
C ALA A 140 3.15 -6.19 2.84
N CYS A 141 2.35 -5.80 1.85
CA CYS A 141 0.94 -6.14 1.78
C CYS A 141 0.81 -7.61 1.40
N ALA A 142 0.08 -8.39 2.19
CA ALA A 142 -0.18 -9.80 1.99
C ALA A 142 -1.67 -10.11 2.20
N THR A 143 -2.24 -10.95 1.34
CA THR A 143 -3.66 -11.37 1.44
C THR A 143 -3.83 -12.80 1.98
N ASP A 144 -2.77 -13.60 1.95
CA ASP A 144 -2.77 -14.99 2.40
C ASP A 144 -1.42 -15.40 3.02
N ARG A 145 -1.37 -16.64 3.52
CA ARG A 145 -0.18 -17.23 4.15
C ARG A 145 0.99 -17.37 3.18
N HIS A 146 0.73 -17.71 1.92
CA HIS A 146 1.79 -17.89 0.92
C HIS A 146 2.50 -16.55 0.64
N ALA A 147 1.74 -15.46 0.54
CA ALA A 147 2.28 -14.11 0.40
C ALA A 147 3.06 -13.68 1.66
N VAL A 148 2.61 -14.06 2.86
CA VAL A 148 3.39 -13.85 4.10
C VAL A 148 4.73 -14.57 4.02
N ASP A 149 4.74 -15.86 3.69
CA ASP A 149 5.96 -16.67 3.56
C ASP A 149 6.92 -16.06 2.53
N ALA A 150 6.40 -15.67 1.37
CA ALA A 150 7.17 -15.03 0.32
C ALA A 150 7.78 -13.69 0.76
N ALA A 151 7.03 -12.83 1.47
CA ALA A 151 7.55 -11.58 2.00
C ALA A 151 8.68 -11.80 3.02
N ILE A 152 8.50 -12.75 3.94
CA ILE A 152 9.47 -13.06 4.99
C ILE A 152 10.75 -13.67 4.38
N SER A 153 10.61 -14.53 3.36
CA SER A 153 11.74 -15.17 2.68
C SER A 153 12.72 -14.16 2.05
N VAL A 154 12.24 -12.99 1.65
CA VAL A 154 13.07 -11.89 1.10
C VAL A 154 13.48 -10.86 2.17
N GLY A 155 13.17 -11.13 3.43
CA GLY A 155 13.57 -10.32 4.59
C GLY A 155 12.61 -9.18 4.96
N LEU A 156 11.39 -9.13 4.39
CA LEU A 156 10.39 -8.14 4.77
C LEU A 156 9.69 -8.60 6.04
N ARG A 157 9.96 -7.90 7.15
CA ARG A 157 9.45 -8.29 8.48
C ARG A 157 8.19 -7.56 8.91
N ARG A 158 7.82 -6.47 8.25
CA ARG A 158 6.57 -5.75 8.55
C ARG A 158 5.55 -6.12 7.49
N VAL A 159 4.44 -6.74 7.90
CA VAL A 159 3.45 -7.30 6.99
C VAL A 159 2.08 -6.68 7.27
N LEU A 160 1.54 -5.97 6.28
CA LEU A 160 0.17 -5.50 6.27
C LEU A 160 -0.73 -6.63 5.77
N LEU A 161 -1.59 -7.17 6.62
CA LEU A 161 -2.57 -8.16 6.19
C LEU A 161 -3.82 -7.45 5.67
N HIS A 162 -4.13 -7.69 4.40
CA HIS A 162 -5.30 -7.12 3.72
C HIS A 162 -6.29 -8.25 3.38
N PRO A 163 -7.58 -8.10 3.70
CA PRO A 163 -8.57 -9.19 3.52
C PRO A 163 -8.99 -9.43 2.04
N GLY A 164 -8.19 -9.00 1.06
CA GLY A 164 -8.59 -9.04 -0.36
C GLY A 164 -9.81 -8.18 -0.71
N LEU A 165 -10.42 -8.44 -1.88
CA LEU A 165 -11.68 -7.81 -2.32
C LEU A 165 -12.91 -8.53 -1.74
N ALA A 166 -12.81 -9.86 -1.58
CA ALA A 166 -13.81 -10.68 -0.93
C ALA A 166 -13.30 -11.06 0.47
N PRO A 167 -13.76 -10.38 1.53
CA PRO A 167 -13.28 -10.66 2.87
C PRO A 167 -13.60 -12.11 3.29
N PRO A 168 -12.74 -12.73 4.11
CA PRO A 168 -12.95 -14.09 4.61
C PRO A 168 -14.23 -14.18 5.44
N ALA A 169 -14.84 -15.37 5.49
CA ALA A 169 -16.07 -15.62 6.23
C ALA A 169 -15.96 -15.31 7.74
N ASP A 170 -14.78 -15.55 8.31
CA ASP A 170 -14.42 -15.14 9.68
C ASP A 170 -13.15 -14.27 9.64
N PRO A 171 -13.29 -12.93 9.55
CA PRO A 171 -12.17 -12.01 9.53
C PRO A 171 -11.30 -12.04 10.79
N GLN A 172 -11.89 -12.36 11.94
CA GLN A 172 -11.15 -12.38 13.20
C GLN A 172 -10.26 -13.62 13.28
N ALA A 173 -10.80 -14.80 12.94
CA ALA A 173 -10.01 -16.02 12.88
C ALA A 173 -8.92 -15.95 11.80
N TRP A 174 -9.25 -15.42 10.61
CA TRP A 174 -8.29 -15.20 9.53
C TRP A 174 -7.13 -14.29 9.97
N TRP A 175 -7.48 -13.16 10.62
CA TRP A 175 -6.47 -12.23 11.12
C TRP A 175 -5.59 -12.89 12.19
N ALA A 176 -6.19 -13.62 13.14
CA ALA A 176 -5.46 -14.28 14.22
C ALA A 176 -4.48 -15.34 13.70
N ASP A 177 -4.88 -16.14 12.71
CA ASP A 177 -4.00 -17.13 12.07
C ASP A 177 -2.80 -16.48 11.39
N LEU A 178 -3.05 -15.52 10.48
CA LEU A 178 -1.97 -14.87 9.74
C LEU A 178 -1.08 -14.00 10.62
N ALA A 179 -1.64 -13.24 11.57
CA ALA A 179 -0.84 -12.44 12.50
C ALA A 179 -0.01 -13.33 13.44
N GLY A 180 -0.56 -14.46 13.89
CA GLY A 180 0.17 -15.46 14.64
C GLY A 180 1.34 -16.04 13.83
N HIS A 181 1.09 -16.34 12.55
CA HIS A 181 2.13 -16.81 11.64
C HIS A 181 3.26 -15.79 11.44
N VAL A 182 2.92 -14.54 11.15
CA VAL A 182 3.89 -13.44 11.04
C VAL A 182 4.74 -13.33 12.32
N ALA A 183 4.12 -13.46 13.49
CA ALA A 183 4.81 -13.36 14.77
C ALA A 183 5.77 -14.54 15.03
N ILE A 184 5.37 -15.78 14.72
CA ILE A 184 6.23 -16.98 14.81
C ILE A 184 7.48 -16.82 13.97
N GLU A 185 7.31 -16.28 12.76
CA GLU A 185 8.40 -15.98 11.84
C GLU A 185 9.18 -14.69 12.21
N GLY A 186 8.93 -14.10 13.38
CA GLY A 186 9.67 -12.93 13.89
C GLY A 186 9.38 -11.62 13.16
N GLY A 187 8.19 -11.50 12.55
CA GLY A 187 7.68 -10.28 11.93
C GLY A 187 6.72 -9.48 12.81
N GLU A 188 6.28 -8.34 12.28
CA GLU A 188 5.24 -7.46 12.81
C GLU A 188 4.03 -7.48 11.88
N ALA A 189 2.88 -7.94 12.37
CA ALA A 189 1.62 -7.89 11.63
C ALA A 189 0.91 -6.52 11.83
N LEU A 190 0.48 -5.93 10.73
CA LEU A 190 -0.23 -4.66 10.64
C LEU A 190 -1.59 -4.87 9.98
N GLY A 191 -2.62 -4.25 10.54
CA GLY A 191 -3.99 -4.39 10.06
C GLY A 191 -4.34 -3.38 8.98
N TRP A 192 -5.22 -3.76 8.07
CA TRP A 192 -5.85 -2.80 7.17
C TRP A 192 -7.15 -2.28 7.76
N ALA A 193 -7.28 -0.96 7.84
CA ALA A 193 -8.53 -0.30 8.16
C ALA A 193 -9.25 0.14 6.89
N ALA A 194 -10.58 0.07 6.90
CA ALA A 194 -11.38 0.62 5.82
C ALA A 194 -11.09 2.11 5.61
N PRO A 195 -11.09 2.60 4.36
CA PRO A 195 -10.89 4.02 4.09
C PRO A 195 -11.99 4.85 4.77
N ALA A 196 -11.61 5.97 5.37
CA ALA A 196 -12.57 6.85 6.03
C ALA A 196 -13.54 7.45 5.01
N ALA A 197 -14.83 7.48 5.35
CA ALA A 197 -15.86 8.13 4.54
C ALA A 197 -15.54 9.64 4.33
N GLY A 198 -15.89 10.18 3.16
CA GLY A 198 -15.79 11.62 2.87
C GLY A 198 -14.45 12.11 2.30
N GLN A 199 -13.57 11.22 1.82
CA GLN A 199 -12.28 11.59 1.19
C GLN A 199 -12.38 11.98 -0.29
N VAL A 200 -13.60 12.12 -0.83
CA VAL A 200 -13.80 12.55 -2.22
C VAL A 200 -13.48 14.03 -2.33
N SER A 201 -12.43 14.37 -3.09
CA SER A 201 -12.19 15.77 -3.43
C SER A 201 -13.24 16.22 -4.44
N SER A 202 -14.02 17.26 -4.13
CA SER A 202 -14.90 17.87 -5.14
C SER A 202 -14.05 18.35 -6.33
N PRO A 203 -14.43 18.04 -7.58
CA PRO A 203 -13.64 18.44 -8.75
C PRO A 203 -13.52 19.96 -8.80
N ARG A 204 -12.30 20.49 -8.66
CA ARG A 204 -12.02 21.91 -8.90
C ARG A 204 -11.99 22.17 -10.41
N ARG A 205 -13.15 22.61 -10.91
CA ARG A 205 -13.46 23.27 -12.20
C ARG A 205 -13.28 22.46 -13.50
N ARG A 206 -14.35 22.54 -14.30
CA ARG A 206 -14.50 22.08 -15.69
C ARG A 206 -13.35 22.58 -16.57
N ILE A 207 -12.71 21.66 -17.28
CA ILE A 207 -12.01 21.97 -18.53
C ILE A 207 -13.09 22.51 -19.48
N ARG A 208 -12.99 23.79 -19.85
CA ARG A 208 -13.68 24.27 -21.06
C ARG A 208 -12.86 23.73 -22.22
N LEU A 209 -13.49 22.85 -23.00
CA LEU A 209 -13.04 22.47 -24.33
C LEU A 209 -13.00 23.70 -25.24
#